data_AF-A0A0U3PFG9-F1
#
_entry.id   AF-A0A0U3PFG9-F1
#
_cell.length_a   1.000
_cell.length_b   1.000
_cell.length_c   1.000
_cell.angle_alpha   90.00
_cell.angle_beta   90.00
_cell.angle_gamma   90.00
#
_symmetry.space_group_name_H-M   'P 1'
#
loop_
_entity.id
_entity.type
_entity.pdbx_description
1 polymer ?
#
loop_
_entity_poly.entity_id
_entity_poly.type
_entity_poly.pdbx_seq_one_letter_code
_entity_poly.pdbx_strand_id
1 'polypeptide(L)'
;MKVVLEEIEGAVARLIPDDGSEPIHIAVQSLPVESELGDVFEIDYQRRDNQTAPQLTLLPNEKSERMARMKAKREALLKKTKQQQQDKQWIK
;
A
#
# COMPACT_ATOMS: atom_id res chain seq x y z
N MET A 1 -0.50 11.62 5.47
CA MET A 1 0.45 10.74 4.71
C MET A 1 -0.25 9.46 4.27
N LYS A 2 0.18 8.73 3.23
CA LYS A 2 -0.48 7.49 2.80
C LYS A 2 0.15 6.26 3.46
N VAL A 3 -0.71 5.35 3.92
CA VAL A 3 -0.31 4.09 4.56
C VAL A 3 -1.14 2.93 4.01
N VAL A 4 -0.56 1.73 3.93
CA VAL A 4 -1.23 0.51 3.50
C VAL A 4 -1.46 -0.40 4.70
N LEU A 5 -2.67 -0.95 4.85
CA LEU A 5 -2.93 -2.00 5.82
C LEU A 5 -2.30 -3.32 5.36
N GLU A 6 -1.21 -3.72 5.99
CA GLU A 6 -0.43 -4.89 5.59
C GLU A 6 -0.87 -6.16 6.33
N GLU A 7 -1.13 -6.04 7.64
CA GLU A 7 -1.36 -7.18 8.51
C GLU A 7 -2.32 -6.83 9.65
N ILE A 8 -3.09 -7.83 10.10
CA ILE A 8 -3.87 -7.79 11.33
C ILE A 8 -3.51 -9.03 12.14
N GLU A 9 -2.87 -8.83 13.30
CA GLU A 9 -2.52 -9.89 14.24
C GLU A 9 -3.28 -9.69 15.56
N GLY A 10 -4.28 -10.54 15.80
CA GLY A 10 -5.15 -10.43 16.96
C GLY A 10 -5.90 -9.10 17.00
N ALA A 11 -5.52 -8.22 17.94
CA ALA A 11 -6.14 -6.91 18.15
C ALA A 11 -5.31 -5.73 17.60
N VAL A 12 -4.19 -6.01 16.92
CA VAL A 12 -3.28 -5.00 16.39
C VAL A 12 -3.27 -5.06 14.86
N ALA A 13 -3.38 -3.90 14.24
CA ALA A 13 -3.20 -3.72 12.80
C ALA A 13 -1.88 -3.01 12.52
N ARG A 14 -1.18 -3.49 11.49
CA ARG A 14 0.11 -2.97 11.03
C ARG A 14 -0.09 -2.22 9.72
N LEU A 15 0.30 -0.95 9.73
CA LEU A 15 0.21 -0.04 8.60
C LEU A 15 1.60 0.32 8.09
N ILE A 16 1.80 0.24 6.78
CA ILE A 16 3.08 0.55 6.13
C ILE A 16 3.01 1.89 5.40
N PRO A 17 3.82 2.88 5.81
CA PRO A 17 3.97 4.15 5.11
C PRO A 17 4.55 4.05 3.70
N ASP A 18 3.98 4.80 2.76
CA ASP A 18 4.51 4.90 1.40
C ASP A 18 5.87 5.62 1.32
N ASP A 19 6.18 6.45 2.33
CA ASP A 19 7.43 7.23 2.39
C ASP A 19 8.63 6.42 2.92
N GLY A 20 8.40 5.14 3.27
CA GLY A 20 9.43 4.24 3.77
C GLY A 20 9.80 4.47 5.25
N SER A 21 9.02 5.27 5.98
CA SER A 21 9.15 5.37 7.43
C SER A 21 8.71 4.09 8.15
N GLU A 22 8.99 4.02 9.45
CA GLU A 22 8.72 2.84 10.28
C GLU A 22 7.23 2.43 10.28
N PRO A 23 6.92 1.13 10.36
CA PRO A 23 5.55 0.65 10.45
C PRO A 23 4.77 1.25 11.63
N ILE A 24 3.52 1.60 11.38
CA ILE A 24 2.61 2.16 12.39
C ILE A 24 1.69 1.05 12.89
N HIS A 25 1.64 0.86 14.21
CA HIS A 25 0.81 -0.14 14.85
C HIS A 25 -0.36 0.56 15.56
N ILE A 26 -1.58 0.13 15.24
CA ILE A 26 -2.80 0.66 15.86
C ILE A 26 -3.70 -0.47 16.35
N ALA A 27 -4.60 -0.16 17.27
CA ALA A 27 -5.64 -1.11 17.64
C ALA A 27 -6.62 -1.30 16.48
N VAL A 28 -7.07 -2.53 16.22
CA VAL A 28 -8.04 -2.85 15.16
C VAL A 28 -9.33 -2.04 15.31
N GLN A 29 -9.75 -1.76 16.54
CA GLN A 29 -10.92 -0.91 16.83
C GLN A 29 -10.80 0.55 16.35
N SER A 30 -9.59 0.99 16.00
CA SER A 30 -9.32 2.32 15.42
C SER A 30 -9.35 2.31 13.90
N LEU A 31 -9.45 1.13 13.25
CA LEU A 31 -9.67 1.03 11.81
C LEU A 31 -11.12 1.41 11.47
N PRO A 32 -11.36 2.02 10.30
CA PRO A 32 -12.70 2.16 9.76
C PRO A 32 -13.40 0.80 9.64
N VAL A 33 -14.71 0.77 9.92
CA VAL A 33 -15.55 -0.43 9.76
C VAL A 33 -15.47 -0.86 8.29
N GLU A 34 -15.21 -2.15 8.03
CA GLU A 34 -15.02 -2.74 6.68
C GLU A 34 -13.63 -2.58 6.05
N SER A 35 -12.58 -2.27 6.83
CA SER A 35 -11.20 -2.28 6.31
C SER A 35 -10.72 -3.68 5.91
N GLU A 36 -10.09 -3.81 4.75
CA GLU A 36 -9.47 -5.04 4.26
C GLU A 36 -7.94 -4.91 4.12
N LEU A 37 -7.24 -6.04 4.16
CA LEU A 37 -5.81 -6.06 3.85
C LEU A 37 -5.53 -5.49 2.45
N GLY A 38 -4.47 -4.71 2.35
CA GLY A 38 -4.07 -3.96 1.17
C GLY A 38 -4.82 -2.65 0.95
N ASP A 39 -5.80 -2.31 1.78
CA ASP A 39 -6.46 -1.01 1.71
C ASP A 39 -5.49 0.12 2.05
N VAL A 40 -5.72 1.27 1.44
CA VAL A 40 -4.85 2.43 1.58
C VAL A 40 -5.61 3.52 2.31
N PHE A 41 -4.96 4.09 3.32
CA PHE A 41 -5.50 5.15 4.15
C PHE A 41 -4.63 6.39 4.03
N GLU A 42 -5.26 7.55 4.13
CA GLU A 42 -4.60 8.76 4.57
C GLU A 42 -4.63 8.80 6.09
N ILE A 43 -3.45 8.95 6.69
CA ILE A 43 -3.27 9.11 8.13
C ILE A 43 -2.85 10.54 8.44
N ASP A 44 -3.58 11.14 9.38
CA ASP A 44 -3.27 12.43 9.99
C ASP A 44 -3.25 12.27 11.51
N TYR A 45 -2.47 13.10 12.18
CA TYR A 45 -2.36 13.08 13.63
C TYR A 45 -3.11 14.27 14.22
N GLN A 46 -4.22 14.00 14.90
CA GLN A 46 -4.98 15.05 15.60
C GLN A 46 -4.55 15.12 17.06
N ARG A 47 -4.37 16.35 17.56
CA ARG A 47 -4.15 16.60 18.98
C ARG A 47 -5.50 16.84 19.65
N ARG A 48 -5.88 15.95 20.57
CA ARG A 48 -7.04 16.12 21.47
C ARG A 48 -6.60 15.86 22.90
N ASP A 49 -6.95 16.76 23.81
CA ASP A 49 -6.77 16.58 25.26
C ASP A 49 -5.36 16.09 25.67
N ASN A 50 -4.32 16.76 25.15
CA ASN A 50 -2.90 16.41 25.35
C ASN A 50 -2.44 15.05 24.79
N GLN A 51 -3.28 14.34 24.04
CA GLN A 51 -2.91 13.11 23.32
C GLN A 51 -2.91 13.34 21.81
N THR A 52 -1.94 12.73 21.14
CA THR A 52 -1.86 12.70 19.68
C THR A 52 -2.44 11.37 19.21
N ALA A 53 -3.59 11.39 18.55
CA ALA A 53 -4.24 10.19 18.06
C ALA A 53 -4.18 10.14 16.51
N PRO A 54 -3.86 8.98 15.92
CA PRO A 54 -3.96 8.79 14.48
C PRO A 54 -5.42 8.77 14.06
N GLN A 55 -5.75 9.55 13.04
CA GLN A 55 -7.01 9.50 12.33
C GLN A 55 -6.77 8.89 10.95
N LEU A 56 -7.49 7.82 10.66
CA LEU A 56 -7.44 7.13 9.37
C LEU A 56 -8.64 7.51 8.52
N THR A 57 -8.36 7.87 7.26
CA THR A 57 -9.36 8.07 6.23
C THR A 57 -9.10 7.08 5.09
N LEU A 58 -10.04 6.18 4.83
CA LEU A 58 -9.93 5.23 3.73
C LEU A 58 -9.89 6.00 2.40
N LEU A 59 -8.92 5.68 1.54
CA LEU A 59 -8.84 6.22 0.18
C LEU A 59 -9.52 5.23 -0.77
N PRO A 60 -10.75 5.53 -1.25
CA PRO A 60 -11.47 4.62 -2.12
C PRO A 60 -10.71 4.44 -3.44
N ASN A 61 -10.75 3.22 -3.99
CA ASN A 61 -10.12 2.84 -5.27
C ASN A 61 -8.59 2.92 -5.35
N GLU A 62 -7.89 3.51 -4.36
CA GLU A 62 -6.43 3.63 -4.41
C GLU A 62 -5.75 2.25 -4.48
N LYS A 63 -6.29 1.24 -3.76
CA LYS A 63 -5.87 -0.17 -3.85
C LYS A 63 -5.97 -0.71 -5.29
N SER A 64 -7.11 -0.54 -5.94
CA SER A 64 -7.34 -1.06 -7.30
C SER A 64 -6.50 -0.32 -8.35
N GLU A 65 -6.34 0.99 -8.20
CA GLU A 65 -5.47 1.81 -9.06
C GLU A 65 -4.00 1.39 -8.96
N ARG A 66 -3.50 1.18 -7.73
CA ARG A 66 -2.14 0.67 -7.49
C ARG A 66 -1.92 -0.68 -8.17
N MET A 67 -2.87 -1.60 -8.01
CA MET A 67 -2.82 -2.91 -8.64
C MET A 67 -2.79 -2.83 -10.17
N ALA A 68 -3.63 -2.00 -10.77
CA ALA A 68 -3.65 -1.78 -12.22
C ALA A 68 -2.30 -1.23 -12.72
N ARG A 69 -1.74 -0.23 -12.02
CA ARG A 69 -0.44 0.35 -12.34
C ARG A 69 0.70 -0.67 -12.22
N MET A 70 0.70 -1.49 -11.18
CA MET A 70 1.71 -2.55 -11.00
C MET A 70 1.61 -3.61 -12.08
N LYS A 71 0.39 -4.02 -12.45
CA LYS A 71 0.15 -4.94 -13.56
C LYS A 71 0.70 -4.39 -14.88
N ALA A 72 0.37 -3.15 -15.23
CA ALA A 72 0.85 -2.51 -16.45
C ALA A 72 2.40 -2.41 -16.48
N LYS A 73 3.02 -2.05 -15.34
CA LYS A 73 4.50 -2.04 -15.22
C LYS A 73 5.09 -3.44 -15.44
N ARG A 74 4.49 -4.48 -14.85
CA ARG A 74 4.95 -5.86 -15.00
C ARG A 74 4.85 -6.34 -16.45
N GLU A 75 3.74 -6.04 -17.12
CA GLU A 75 3.55 -6.39 -18.54
C GLU A 75 4.58 -5.68 -19.44
N ALA A 76 4.83 -4.39 -19.20
CA ALA A 76 5.84 -3.63 -19.94
C ALA A 76 7.26 -4.19 -19.74
N LEU A 77 7.62 -4.57 -18.51
CA LEU A 77 8.91 -5.20 -18.21
C LEU A 77 9.04 -6.55 -18.92
N LEU A 78 8.03 -7.40 -18.85
CA LEU A 78 8.04 -8.71 -19.53
C LEU A 78 8.17 -8.57 -21.04
N LYS A 79 7.49 -7.60 -21.66
CA LYS A 79 7.61 -7.32 -23.09
C LYS A 79 9.05 -6.91 -23.46
N LYS A 80 9.66 -6.02 -22.68
CA LYS A 80 11.05 -5.60 -22.88
C LYS A 80 12.03 -6.78 -22.77
N THR A 81 11.87 -7.63 -21.76
CA THR A 81 12.75 -8.80 -21.58
C THR A 81 12.61 -9.80 -22.73
N LYS A 82 11.39 -10.06 -23.20
CA LYS A 82 11.16 -10.95 -24.37
C LYS A 82 11.80 -10.40 -25.64
N GLN A 83 11.66 -9.09 -25.90
CA GLN A 83 12.30 -8.45 -27.06
C GLN A 83 13.83 -8.60 -27.02
N GLN A 84 14.45 -8.31 -25.87
CA GLN A 84 15.90 -8.45 -25.70
C GLN A 84 16.41 -9.89 -25.87
N GLN A 85 15.60 -10.89 -25.50
CA GLN A 85 15.94 -12.30 -25.72
C GLN A 85 15.86 -12.68 -27.20
N GLN A 86 14.87 -12.14 -27.93
CA GLN A 86 14.71 -12.35 -29.36
C GLN A 86 15.87 -11.70 -30.13
N ASP A 87 16.22 -10.44 -29.84
CA ASP A 87 17.32 -9.74 -30.52
C ASP A 87 18.67 -10.47 -30.35
N LYS A 88 18.92 -11.07 -29.18
CA LYS A 88 20.13 -11.87 -28.91
C LYS A 88 20.18 -13.21 -29.67
N GLN A 89 19.02 -13.76 -30.04
CA GLN A 89 18.93 -15.01 -30.79
C GLN A 89 19.24 -14.83 -32.28
N TRP A 90 19.05 -13.63 -32.82
CA TRP A 90 19.26 -13.32 -34.24
C TRP A 90 20.71 -12.90 -34.56
N ILE A 91 21.54 -12.71 -33.53
CA ILE A 91 22.96 -12.33 -33.65
C ILE A 91 23.88 -13.58 -33.57
N LYS A 92 23.31 -14.79 -33.43
CA LYS A 92 24.01 -16.07 -33.51
C LYS A 92 23.72 -16.75 -34.83
#